data_AF-A0A4P5PE56-F1
#
_entry.id   AF-A0A4P5PE56-F1
#
_cell.length_a   1.000
_cell.length_b   1.000
_cell.length_c   1.000
_cell.angle_alpha   90.00
_cell.angle_beta   90.00
_cell.angle_gamma   90.00
#
_symmetry.space_group_name_H-M   'P 1'
#
loop_
_entity.id
_entity.type
_entity.pdbx_description
1 polymer ?
#
loop_
_entity_poly.entity_id
_entity_poly.type
_entity_poly.pdbx_seq_one_letter_code
_entity_poly.pdbx_strand_id
1 'polypeptide(L)'
;MKRWMIGAGLLFIFLGTAGCSNNKTTDSQTRTLETKNQTTEKKESSEKSSSTIQSSQTTAESSSDQPTAVWDTNKATALQQFMENWGESMGQSYQAYQPGNSVDFYGLKLPDGILGPNKNQPMAVNDTIVSAEWSQNGTSSADYSIVASYSDAESAPYAGKHVYFFAIYQQQPVVLMSMQNQEMPDGAFHFKATDNQDLAAGFQQLFEGQIPELSAKPQTKWTSMEEAIQFYEATYRNTANEISQHILWENYDRKCWNLVEHNGNRIVLHWSNISGAGGSYNEFVKNDTTTDLIFYDGNTSYPDRPSRKYTVQNSDHKVIAEEELWNK
;
A
#
# COMPACT_ATOMS: atom_id res chain seq x y z
N MET A 1 53.52 14.55 -12.67
CA MET A 1 54.23 13.29 -13.01
C MET A 1 53.30 12.11 -12.78
N LYS A 2 52.80 11.51 -13.86
CA LYS A 2 52.56 10.08 -14.13
C LYS A 2 51.51 9.97 -15.24
N ARG A 3 51.90 9.29 -16.31
CA ARG A 3 51.15 9.05 -17.56
C ARG A 3 50.72 7.58 -17.61
N TRP A 4 49.54 7.32 -18.18
CA TRP A 4 49.21 6.14 -19.01
C TRP A 4 47.99 6.54 -19.85
N MET A 5 48.09 6.83 -21.17
CA MET A 5 48.15 5.94 -22.36
C MET A 5 47.07 4.84 -22.36
N ILE A 6 45.95 5.02 -23.10
CA ILE A 6 45.64 4.72 -24.53
C ILE A 6 45.36 3.23 -24.81
N GLY A 7 44.17 2.97 -25.41
CA GLY A 7 43.80 1.82 -26.26
C GLY A 7 42.27 1.80 -26.48
N ALA A 8 41.72 2.28 -27.60
CA ALA A 8 41.45 1.56 -28.86
C ALA A 8 40.86 0.15 -28.57
N GLY A 9 39.58 -0.16 -28.79
CA GLY A 9 38.72 0.06 -29.95
C GLY A 9 38.43 -1.31 -30.57
N LEU A 10 37.17 -1.73 -30.71
CA LEU A 10 36.74 -2.73 -31.70
C LEU A 10 35.20 -2.90 -31.75
N LEU A 11 34.71 -2.69 -32.97
CA LEU A 11 33.39 -2.95 -33.51
C LEU A 11 33.15 -4.48 -33.61
N PHE A 12 31.98 -4.99 -33.24
CA PHE A 12 31.45 -6.24 -33.82
C PHE A 12 29.94 -6.13 -34.04
N ILE A 13 29.59 -6.10 -35.32
CA ILE A 13 28.26 -6.31 -35.89
C ILE A 13 28.15 -7.82 -36.18
N PHE A 14 27.05 -8.46 -35.79
CA PHE A 14 26.59 -9.70 -36.44
C PHE A 14 25.06 -9.71 -36.58
N LEU A 15 24.64 -10.09 -37.78
CA LEU A 15 23.29 -10.19 -38.34
C LEU A 15 22.64 -11.56 -38.07
N GLY A 16 21.30 -11.57 -38.00
CA GLY A 16 20.39 -12.60 -38.55
C GLY A 16 20.30 -13.94 -37.79
N THR A 17 19.21 -14.72 -37.78
CA THR A 17 17.93 -14.76 -38.52
C THR A 17 16.98 -15.78 -37.85
N ALA A 18 15.69 -15.69 -38.20
CA ALA A 18 14.69 -16.78 -38.30
C ALA A 18 13.81 -17.12 -37.09
N GLY A 19 12.49 -17.20 -37.36
CA GLY A 19 11.50 -17.86 -36.50
C GLY A 19 10.05 -17.46 -36.79
N CYS A 20 9.47 -17.93 -37.90
CA CYS A 20 8.05 -17.80 -38.23
C CYS A 20 7.15 -18.52 -37.19
N SER A 21 5.92 -18.03 -36.98
CA SER A 21 4.78 -18.92 -36.72
C SER A 21 3.48 -18.33 -37.26
N ASN A 22 2.82 -19.11 -38.11
CA ASN A 22 1.44 -18.93 -38.57
C ASN A 22 0.48 -19.54 -37.53
N ASN A 23 -0.69 -18.94 -37.34
CA ASN A 23 -1.98 -19.49 -37.81
C ASN A 23 -3.18 -18.83 -37.10
N LYS A 24 -4.14 -18.40 -37.94
CA LYS A 24 -5.61 -18.48 -37.83
C LYS A 24 -6.24 -18.11 -36.47
N THR A 25 -7.26 -17.26 -36.45
CA THR A 25 -8.59 -17.61 -37.00
C THR A 25 -9.45 -16.37 -37.25
N THR A 26 -10.04 -16.33 -38.44
CA THR A 26 -11.06 -15.40 -38.93
C THR A 26 -12.45 -15.79 -38.42
N ASP A 27 -13.27 -14.75 -38.21
CA ASP A 27 -14.73 -14.65 -38.25
C ASP A 27 -15.59 -15.91 -38.46
N SER A 28 -16.70 -15.96 -37.72
CA SER A 28 -18.07 -15.78 -38.25
C SER A 28 -19.04 -16.44 -37.27
N GLN A 29 -19.88 -15.68 -36.57
CA GLN A 29 -21.21 -15.23 -37.02
C GLN A 29 -22.23 -16.36 -37.26
N THR A 30 -23.41 -16.10 -36.68
CA THR A 30 -24.76 -16.61 -37.04
C THR A 30 -25.04 -18.07 -36.63
N ARG A 31 -26.23 -18.45 -36.15
CA ARG A 31 -27.57 -17.87 -36.32
C ARG A 31 -28.52 -18.43 -35.25
N THR A 32 -29.34 -17.52 -34.75
CA THR A 32 -30.68 -17.63 -34.15
C THR A 32 -31.51 -18.81 -34.65
N LEU A 33 -32.39 -19.35 -33.79
CA LEU A 33 -33.81 -19.59 -34.11
C LEU A 33 -34.60 -19.78 -32.79
N GLU A 34 -35.50 -18.83 -32.54
CA GLU A 34 -36.60 -18.90 -31.58
C GLU A 34 -37.73 -19.82 -32.10
N THR A 35 -38.55 -20.39 -31.21
CA THR A 35 -40.02 -20.55 -31.33
C THR A 35 -40.55 -20.90 -29.93
N LYS A 36 -41.19 -19.97 -29.19
CA LYS A 36 -42.62 -19.58 -29.17
C LYS A 36 -43.57 -20.57 -28.45
N ASN A 37 -44.14 -20.12 -27.32
CA ASN A 37 -45.58 -20.10 -26.94
C ASN A 37 -45.67 -19.81 -25.42
N GLN A 38 -46.08 -18.62 -24.93
CA GLN A 38 -47.47 -18.15 -24.69
C GLN A 38 -48.34 -19.22 -24.00
N THR A 39 -49.00 -19.01 -22.85
CA THR A 39 -49.93 -17.89 -22.55
C THR A 39 -50.31 -17.84 -21.04
N THR A 40 -50.52 -16.62 -20.51
CA THR A 40 -51.51 -16.14 -19.48
C THR A 40 -51.66 -16.84 -18.12
N GLU A 41 -51.44 -16.22 -16.94
CA GLU A 41 -51.98 -15.01 -16.27
C GLU A 41 -52.96 -15.33 -15.11
N LYS A 42 -52.51 -14.96 -13.91
CA LYS A 42 -53.21 -14.11 -12.91
C LYS A 42 -54.34 -14.70 -12.03
N LYS A 43 -54.09 -14.75 -10.71
CA LYS A 43 -54.91 -14.05 -9.70
C LYS A 43 -54.24 -13.98 -8.32
N GLU A 44 -54.49 -12.85 -7.68
CA GLU A 44 -53.91 -12.33 -6.44
C GLU A 44 -54.93 -12.39 -5.29
N SER A 45 -54.39 -12.32 -4.06
CA SER A 45 -55.02 -11.97 -2.77
C SER A 45 -55.63 -13.11 -1.93
N SER A 46 -55.03 -13.42 -0.76
CA SER A 46 -55.38 -12.78 0.52
C SER A 46 -54.68 -13.44 1.73
N GLU A 47 -54.20 -12.57 2.61
CA GLU A 47 -53.72 -12.66 4.00
C GLU A 47 -53.98 -13.91 4.88
N LYS A 48 -52.97 -14.20 5.72
CA LYS A 48 -53.01 -14.22 7.21
C LYS A 48 -52.47 -15.49 7.87
N SER A 49 -51.32 -15.28 8.53
CA SER A 49 -50.80 -15.87 9.77
C SER A 49 -51.39 -17.17 10.31
N SER A 50 -50.54 -18.19 10.44
CA SER A 50 -50.47 -18.96 11.69
C SER A 50 -49.10 -19.65 11.82
N SER A 51 -48.38 -19.25 12.87
CA SER A 51 -47.18 -19.89 13.39
C SER A 51 -47.45 -21.34 13.78
N THR A 52 -46.65 -22.28 13.28
CA THR A 52 -46.53 -23.63 13.85
C THR A 52 -45.07 -23.95 14.06
N ILE A 53 -44.70 -24.07 15.33
CA ILE A 53 -43.46 -24.69 15.80
C ILE A 53 -43.53 -26.17 15.45
N GLN A 54 -42.56 -26.69 14.71
CA GLN A 54 -42.27 -28.12 14.73
C GLN A 54 -40.77 -28.35 14.64
N SER A 55 -40.21 -28.65 15.80
CA SER A 55 -38.94 -29.35 16.00
C SER A 55 -38.91 -30.63 15.18
N SER A 56 -37.79 -30.89 14.48
CA SER A 56 -37.29 -32.23 14.20
C SER A 56 -35.85 -32.22 13.68
N GLN A 57 -35.00 -32.91 14.45
CA GLN A 57 -33.79 -33.64 14.06
C GLN A 57 -32.50 -32.85 13.75
N THR A 58 -31.71 -32.71 14.81
CA THR A 58 -30.24 -32.75 14.78
C THR A 58 -29.74 -34.04 14.14
N THR A 59 -29.24 -33.96 12.91
CA THR A 59 -28.21 -34.88 12.41
C THR A 59 -26.86 -34.39 12.90
N ALA A 60 -26.30 -35.14 13.86
CA ALA A 60 -24.91 -34.98 14.25
C ALA A 60 -24.02 -35.41 13.08
N GLU A 61 -23.53 -34.43 12.32
CA GLU A 61 -22.46 -34.67 11.35
C GLU A 61 -21.16 -34.91 12.10
N SER A 62 -20.54 -36.04 11.76
CA SER A 62 -19.25 -36.47 12.27
C SER A 62 -18.19 -35.47 11.83
N SER A 63 -17.58 -34.78 12.79
CA SER A 63 -16.45 -33.89 12.60
C SER A 63 -15.25 -34.69 12.09
N SER A 64 -15.04 -34.71 10.77
CA SER A 64 -13.71 -34.90 10.23
C SER A 64 -12.92 -33.63 10.53
N ASP A 65 -11.79 -33.75 11.23
CA ASP A 65 -10.82 -32.68 11.46
C ASP A 65 -10.20 -32.23 10.13
N GLN A 66 -10.98 -31.52 9.32
CA GLN A 66 -10.45 -30.67 8.27
C GLN A 66 -10.04 -29.35 8.91
N PRO A 67 -8.81 -28.86 8.71
CA PRO A 67 -8.41 -27.56 9.23
C PRO A 67 -9.40 -26.53 8.71
N THR A 68 -10.04 -25.81 9.63
CA THR A 68 -10.98 -24.74 9.29
C THR A 68 -10.24 -23.68 8.49
N ALA A 69 -10.68 -23.47 7.24
CA ALA A 69 -10.15 -22.41 6.39
C ALA A 69 -10.23 -21.05 7.10
N VAL A 70 -9.07 -20.42 7.31
CA VAL A 70 -8.97 -19.10 7.97
C VAL A 70 -8.98 -17.95 6.95
N TRP A 71 -8.83 -18.28 5.67
CA TRP A 71 -8.91 -17.37 4.54
C TRP A 71 -9.90 -17.87 3.50
N ASP A 72 -10.59 -16.96 2.82
CA ASP A 72 -11.58 -17.28 1.80
C ASP A 72 -11.64 -16.21 0.69
N THR A 73 -12.46 -16.46 -0.32
CA THR A 73 -12.63 -15.57 -1.49
C THR A 73 -13.23 -14.21 -1.12
N ASN A 74 -14.07 -14.13 -0.08
CA ASN A 74 -14.66 -12.86 0.35
C ASN A 74 -13.58 -11.96 0.95
N LYS A 75 -12.73 -12.52 1.82
CA LYS A 75 -11.56 -11.84 2.37
C LYS A 75 -10.57 -11.45 1.28
N ALA A 76 -10.34 -12.31 0.29
CA ALA A 76 -9.49 -11.98 -0.86
C ALA A 76 -10.03 -10.80 -1.69
N THR A 77 -11.34 -10.76 -1.93
CA THR A 77 -12.00 -9.66 -2.66
C THR A 77 -11.92 -8.35 -1.87
N ALA A 78 -12.17 -8.40 -0.56
CA ALA A 78 -12.07 -7.24 0.31
C ALA A 78 -10.61 -6.75 0.44
N LEU A 79 -9.63 -7.65 0.45
CA LEU A 79 -8.21 -7.31 0.39
C LEU A 79 -7.85 -6.60 -0.92
N GLN A 80 -8.37 -7.06 -2.07
CA GLN A 80 -8.13 -6.38 -3.35
C GLN A 80 -8.63 -4.93 -3.32
N GLN A 81 -9.87 -4.71 -2.89
CA GLN A 81 -10.42 -3.36 -2.77
C GLN A 81 -9.64 -2.50 -1.78
N PHE A 82 -9.22 -3.09 -0.66
CA PHE A 82 -8.37 -2.41 0.32
C PHE A 82 -7.04 -1.99 -0.30
N MET A 83 -6.38 -2.87 -1.06
CA MET A 83 -5.09 -2.57 -1.72
C MET A 83 -5.20 -1.50 -2.81
N GLU A 84 -6.30 -1.48 -3.55
CA GLU A 84 -6.58 -0.42 -4.52
C GLU A 84 -6.68 0.93 -3.82
N ASN A 85 -7.56 1.03 -2.82
CA ASN A 85 -7.77 2.28 -2.07
C ASN A 85 -6.52 2.73 -1.28
N TRP A 86 -5.78 1.78 -0.69
CA TRP A 86 -4.55 2.04 0.03
C TRP A 86 -3.44 2.50 -0.93
N GLY A 87 -3.32 1.85 -2.10
CA GLY A 87 -2.41 2.30 -3.14
C GLY A 87 -2.71 3.74 -3.56
N GLU A 88 -3.98 4.06 -3.83
CA GLU A 88 -4.40 5.41 -4.17
C GLU A 88 -4.03 6.44 -3.09
N SER A 89 -4.24 6.13 -1.81
CA SER A 89 -3.86 7.04 -0.71
C SER A 89 -2.34 7.26 -0.59
N MET A 90 -1.55 6.29 -1.06
CA MET A 90 -0.09 6.37 -1.15
C MET A 90 0.42 7.02 -2.45
N GLY A 91 -0.46 7.25 -3.44
CA GLY A 91 -0.07 7.65 -4.79
C GLY A 91 0.66 6.53 -5.55
N GLN A 92 0.38 5.28 -5.21
CA GLN A 92 1.01 4.07 -5.74
C GLN A 92 -0.05 3.18 -6.41
N SER A 93 0.32 2.43 -7.43
CA SER A 93 -0.61 1.51 -8.10
C SER A 93 -0.13 0.07 -7.90
N TYR A 94 -0.86 -0.67 -7.06
CA TYR A 94 -0.56 -2.07 -6.77
C TYR A 94 -1.39 -3.00 -7.63
N GLN A 95 -0.73 -4.01 -8.20
CA GLN A 95 -1.36 -5.10 -8.93
C GLN A 95 -1.24 -6.41 -8.15
N ALA A 96 -2.25 -7.27 -8.24
CA ALA A 96 -2.24 -8.59 -7.61
C ALA A 96 -1.46 -9.58 -8.47
N TYR A 97 -0.59 -10.36 -7.83
CA TYR A 97 0.19 -11.43 -8.45
C TYR A 97 0.00 -12.73 -7.67
N GLN A 98 0.09 -13.85 -8.37
CA GLN A 98 -0.16 -15.18 -7.82
C GLN A 98 0.68 -16.21 -8.57
N PRO A 99 0.81 -17.46 -8.09
CA PRO A 99 1.53 -18.49 -8.81
C PRO A 99 1.01 -18.65 -10.25
N GLY A 100 1.92 -18.66 -11.22
CA GLY A 100 1.60 -18.66 -12.66
C GLY A 100 1.24 -17.29 -13.26
N ASN A 101 1.10 -16.24 -12.45
CA ASN A 101 0.96 -14.84 -12.88
C ASN A 101 1.90 -13.96 -12.03
N SER A 102 3.20 -14.03 -12.35
CA SER A 102 4.26 -13.38 -11.58
C SER A 102 4.66 -12.01 -12.15
N VAL A 103 5.01 -11.09 -11.27
CA VAL A 103 5.64 -9.80 -11.62
C VAL A 103 7.14 -9.94 -11.83
N ASP A 104 7.73 -9.11 -12.69
CA ASP A 104 9.19 -8.95 -12.75
C ASP A 104 9.69 -7.96 -11.69
N PHE A 105 10.23 -8.48 -10.60
CA PHE A 105 10.80 -7.69 -9.51
C PHE A 105 12.33 -7.75 -9.59
N TYR A 106 12.91 -6.82 -10.37
CA TYR A 106 14.35 -6.75 -10.63
C TYR A 106 14.95 -8.04 -11.24
N GLY A 107 14.23 -8.67 -12.16
CA GLY A 107 14.64 -9.92 -12.82
C GLY A 107 14.17 -11.19 -12.11
N LEU A 108 13.71 -11.10 -10.86
CA LEU A 108 13.11 -12.21 -10.14
C LEU A 108 11.59 -12.21 -10.39
N LYS A 109 11.04 -13.33 -10.86
CA LYS A 109 9.59 -13.48 -11.04
C LYS A 109 8.92 -13.75 -9.70
N LEU A 110 8.11 -12.85 -9.16
CA LEU A 110 7.42 -13.05 -7.88
C LEU A 110 5.92 -13.27 -8.07
N PRO A 111 5.30 -14.24 -7.37
CA PRO A 111 5.87 -15.04 -6.28
C PRO A 111 6.63 -16.33 -6.71
N ASP A 112 6.57 -16.77 -7.97
CA ASP A 112 7.07 -18.10 -8.39
C ASP A 112 8.56 -18.33 -8.16
N GLY A 113 9.37 -17.27 -8.15
CA GLY A 113 10.81 -17.32 -7.99
C GLY A 113 11.26 -17.61 -6.56
N ILE A 114 10.35 -17.58 -5.59
CA ILE A 114 10.63 -17.86 -4.18
C ILE A 114 9.63 -18.82 -3.52
N LEU A 115 8.49 -19.07 -4.16
CA LEU A 115 7.49 -20.03 -3.69
C LEU A 115 7.39 -21.24 -4.63
N GLY A 116 6.96 -22.37 -4.08
CA GLY A 116 6.72 -23.59 -4.85
C GLY A 116 7.99 -24.40 -5.16
N PRO A 117 7.83 -25.53 -5.89
CA PRO A 117 8.89 -26.52 -6.06
C PRO A 117 10.02 -26.07 -7.00
N ASN A 118 9.76 -25.08 -7.87
CA ASN A 118 10.69 -24.61 -8.89
C ASN A 118 11.28 -23.22 -8.58
N LYS A 119 11.23 -22.79 -7.31
CA LYS A 119 11.75 -21.48 -6.89
C LYS A 119 13.23 -21.31 -7.23
N ASN A 120 13.61 -20.11 -7.62
CA ASN A 120 14.99 -19.74 -7.93
C ASN A 120 15.85 -19.58 -6.67
N GLN A 121 15.27 -19.04 -5.60
CA GLN A 121 15.99 -18.77 -4.35
C GLN A 121 15.08 -18.92 -3.11
N PRO A 122 15.65 -19.17 -1.92
CA PRO A 122 14.87 -19.21 -0.68
C PRO A 122 14.28 -17.85 -0.33
N MET A 123 13.21 -17.89 0.47
CA MET A 123 12.63 -16.71 1.12
C MET A 123 13.21 -16.60 2.53
N ALA A 124 13.55 -15.38 2.93
CA ALA A 124 13.93 -15.05 4.30
C ALA A 124 13.02 -13.97 4.88
N VAL A 125 12.77 -14.04 6.18
CA VAL A 125 12.06 -13.00 6.95
C VAL A 125 12.94 -12.62 8.14
N ASN A 126 13.24 -11.33 8.28
CA ASN A 126 14.16 -10.82 9.32
C ASN A 126 15.49 -11.59 9.35
N ASP A 127 16.14 -11.67 8.19
CA ASP A 127 17.44 -12.34 7.97
C ASP A 127 17.46 -13.86 8.28
N THR A 128 16.29 -14.48 8.45
CA THR A 128 16.16 -15.92 8.70
C THR A 128 15.46 -16.59 7.52
N ILE A 129 16.09 -17.62 6.94
CA ILE A 129 15.44 -18.43 5.90
C ILE A 129 14.24 -19.17 6.52
N VAL A 130 13.09 -19.04 5.88
CA VAL A 130 11.82 -19.61 6.34
C VAL A 130 11.18 -20.48 5.27
N SER A 131 10.29 -21.39 5.68
CA SER A 131 9.42 -22.07 4.74
C SER A 131 8.17 -21.24 4.46
N ALA A 132 7.76 -21.16 3.19
CA ALA A 132 6.56 -20.45 2.77
C ALA A 132 5.88 -21.20 1.62
N GLU A 133 4.55 -21.28 1.66
CA GLU A 133 3.73 -21.89 0.63
C GLU A 133 2.55 -20.99 0.28
N TRP A 134 2.19 -20.95 -1.01
CA TRP A 134 0.95 -20.30 -1.42
C TRP A 134 -0.25 -21.11 -0.96
N SER A 135 -1.24 -20.46 -0.35
CA SER A 135 -2.44 -21.11 0.17
C SER A 135 -3.68 -20.25 -0.02
N GLN A 136 -4.65 -20.77 -0.77
CA GLN A 136 -5.92 -20.06 -1.00
C GLN A 136 -6.83 -20.02 0.23
N ASN A 137 -6.65 -20.96 1.18
CA ASN A 137 -7.46 -21.07 2.39
C ASN A 137 -6.71 -20.63 3.66
N GLY A 138 -5.46 -20.16 3.49
CA GLY A 138 -4.63 -19.70 4.60
C GLY A 138 -4.03 -20.80 5.47
N THR A 139 -4.07 -22.04 5.01
CA THR A 139 -3.49 -23.20 5.71
C THR A 139 -2.45 -23.89 4.82
N SER A 140 -1.29 -24.20 5.39
CA SER A 140 -0.23 -24.96 4.73
C SER A 140 0.65 -25.64 5.78
N SER A 141 1.60 -26.46 5.33
CA SER A 141 2.58 -27.10 6.23
C SER A 141 3.82 -26.25 6.48
N ALA A 142 3.96 -25.13 5.76
CA ALA A 142 5.04 -24.18 5.89
C ALA A 142 4.83 -23.21 7.06
N ASP A 143 5.91 -22.53 7.47
CA ASP A 143 5.86 -21.50 8.52
C ASP A 143 4.90 -20.37 8.12
N TYR A 144 4.98 -19.93 6.86
CA TYR A 144 4.13 -18.88 6.28
C TYR A 144 3.19 -19.44 5.21
N SER A 145 1.90 -19.25 5.40
CA SER A 145 0.88 -19.48 4.37
C SER A 145 0.60 -18.17 3.63
N ILE A 146 1.10 -18.00 2.42
CA ILE A 146 0.91 -16.79 1.61
C ILE A 146 -0.46 -16.83 0.95
N VAL A 147 -1.32 -15.87 1.27
CA VAL A 147 -2.71 -15.82 0.77
C VAL A 147 -2.89 -14.80 -0.37
N ALA A 148 -2.00 -13.81 -0.47
CA ALA A 148 -1.99 -12.86 -1.57
C ALA A 148 -0.61 -12.21 -1.74
N SER A 149 -0.33 -11.69 -2.94
CA SER A 149 0.85 -10.89 -3.25
C SER A 149 0.45 -9.68 -4.07
N TYR A 150 1.00 -8.52 -3.73
CA TYR A 150 0.78 -7.27 -4.45
C TYR A 150 2.11 -6.56 -4.72
N SER A 151 2.25 -5.93 -5.89
CA SER A 151 3.44 -5.13 -6.21
C SER A 151 3.08 -3.94 -7.10
N ASP A 152 3.81 -2.84 -6.90
CA ASP A 152 3.77 -1.65 -7.75
C ASP A 152 4.89 -1.63 -8.80
N ALA A 153 5.63 -2.74 -8.96
CA ALA A 153 6.85 -2.80 -9.76
C ALA A 153 6.71 -2.43 -11.24
N GLU A 154 5.50 -2.47 -11.79
CA GLU A 154 5.20 -2.02 -13.16
C GLU A 154 5.05 -0.50 -13.28
N SER A 155 4.66 0.19 -12.20
CA SER A 155 4.40 1.64 -12.19
C SER A 155 5.46 2.45 -11.43
N ALA A 156 6.09 1.83 -10.43
CA ALA A 156 7.07 2.49 -9.58
C ALA A 156 8.39 2.79 -10.30
N PRO A 157 9.10 3.88 -9.92
CA PRO A 157 10.44 4.17 -10.43
C PRO A 157 11.40 3.03 -10.07
N TYR A 158 12.49 2.88 -10.85
CA TYR A 158 13.35 1.69 -10.77
C TYR A 158 13.74 1.30 -9.35
N ALA A 159 14.21 2.22 -8.50
CA ALA A 159 14.64 1.93 -7.12
C ALA A 159 13.51 2.05 -6.06
N GLY A 160 12.28 2.33 -6.47
CA GLY A 160 11.12 2.54 -5.59
C GLY A 160 10.08 1.43 -5.68
N LYS A 161 10.42 0.26 -6.21
CA LYS A 161 9.51 -0.88 -6.31
C LYS A 161 9.32 -1.56 -4.95
N HIS A 162 8.09 -1.94 -4.65
CA HIS A 162 7.68 -2.68 -3.47
C HIS A 162 6.98 -3.97 -3.86
N VAL A 163 7.18 -5.02 -3.06
CA VAL A 163 6.36 -6.23 -3.11
C VAL A 163 5.88 -6.55 -1.70
N TYR A 164 4.59 -6.82 -1.58
CA TYR A 164 3.93 -7.19 -0.34
C TYR A 164 3.38 -8.61 -0.43
N PHE A 165 3.70 -9.43 0.57
CA PHE A 165 3.07 -10.72 0.78
C PHE A 165 2.15 -10.64 1.99
N PHE A 166 0.89 -11.00 1.79
CA PHE A 166 -0.09 -11.17 2.85
C PHE A 166 -0.07 -12.63 3.27
N ALA A 167 0.29 -12.88 4.52
CA ALA A 167 0.60 -14.22 5.00
C ALA A 167 -0.08 -14.51 6.34
N ILE A 168 -0.28 -15.80 6.61
CA ILE A 168 -0.68 -16.29 7.91
C ILE A 168 0.52 -17.04 8.50
N TYR A 169 0.96 -16.57 9.66
CA TYR A 169 2.09 -17.10 10.41
C TYR A 169 1.62 -17.39 11.83
N GLN A 170 1.74 -18.65 12.27
CA GLN A 170 1.25 -19.09 13.59
C GLN A 170 -0.21 -18.67 13.88
N GLN A 171 -1.10 -18.82 12.89
CA GLN A 171 -2.53 -18.43 12.96
C GLN A 171 -2.79 -16.91 13.13
N GLN A 172 -1.77 -16.07 12.93
CA GLN A 172 -1.90 -14.62 12.94
C GLN A 172 -1.64 -14.06 11.54
N PRO A 173 -2.40 -13.04 11.09
CA PRO A 173 -2.13 -12.37 9.83
C PRO A 173 -0.89 -11.47 9.96
N VAL A 174 -0.02 -11.49 8.95
CA VAL A 174 1.15 -10.63 8.85
C VAL A 174 1.32 -10.14 7.42
N VAL A 175 1.69 -8.87 7.28
CA VAL A 175 2.04 -8.30 6.00
C VAL A 175 3.55 -8.18 5.93
N LEU A 176 4.14 -8.85 4.96
CA LEU A 176 5.57 -8.86 4.69
C LEU A 176 5.86 -7.93 3.50
N MET A 177 6.93 -7.14 3.57
CA MET A 177 7.35 -6.21 2.53
C MET A 177 8.80 -6.45 2.14
N SER A 178 9.11 -6.33 0.85
CA SER A 178 10.47 -6.21 0.35
C SER A 178 10.62 -5.09 -0.69
N MET A 179 11.79 -4.49 -0.68
CA MET A 179 12.31 -3.59 -1.72
C MET A 179 13.68 -4.05 -2.23
N GLN A 180 14.07 -5.30 -1.94
CA GLN A 180 15.39 -5.83 -2.27
C GLN A 180 15.63 -5.76 -3.78
N ASN A 181 16.70 -5.06 -4.17
CA ASN A 181 17.09 -4.86 -5.58
C ASN A 181 18.49 -5.42 -5.91
N GLN A 182 19.12 -6.10 -4.94
CA GLN A 182 20.43 -6.74 -5.06
C GLN A 182 20.38 -8.13 -4.43
N GLU A 183 21.20 -9.05 -4.93
CA GLU A 183 21.39 -10.35 -4.30
C GLU A 183 22.08 -10.17 -2.94
N MET A 184 21.63 -10.94 -1.95
CA MET A 184 22.22 -10.98 -0.62
C MET A 184 23.22 -12.15 -0.52
N PRO A 185 24.24 -12.08 0.38
CA PRO A 185 25.25 -13.14 0.50
C PRO A 185 24.73 -14.54 0.81
N ASP A 186 23.58 -14.63 1.46
CA ASP A 186 22.89 -15.89 1.75
C ASP A 186 22.06 -16.44 0.56
N GLY A 187 22.01 -15.68 -0.53
CA GLY A 187 21.27 -16.01 -1.73
C GLY A 187 19.76 -16.04 -1.54
N ALA A 188 19.22 -15.45 -0.46
CA ALA A 188 17.79 -15.39 -0.22
C ALA A 188 17.18 -14.07 -0.72
N PHE A 189 15.88 -14.10 -0.98
CA PHE A 189 15.06 -12.90 -1.12
C PHE A 189 14.42 -12.57 0.23
N HIS A 190 14.78 -11.40 0.77
CA HIS A 190 14.45 -11.00 2.13
C HIS A 190 13.20 -10.15 2.18
N PHE A 191 12.35 -10.47 3.14
CA PHE A 191 11.24 -9.66 3.59
C PHE A 191 11.47 -9.24 5.04
N LYS A 192 10.75 -8.18 5.43
CA LYS A 192 10.47 -7.84 6.82
C LYS A 192 8.97 -7.63 6.99
N ALA A 193 8.49 -7.60 8.22
CA ALA A 193 7.13 -7.09 8.46
C ALA A 193 7.04 -5.64 7.94
N THR A 194 5.87 -5.27 7.41
CA THR A 194 5.63 -3.89 6.97
C THR A 194 5.69 -2.95 8.16
N ASP A 195 6.31 -1.78 7.96
CA ASP A 195 6.26 -0.67 8.92
C ASP A 195 4.97 0.16 8.74
N ASN A 196 4.21 -0.09 7.66
CA ASN A 196 2.96 0.62 7.37
C ASN A 196 1.83 0.09 8.27
N GLN A 197 1.46 0.89 9.28
CA GLN A 197 0.46 0.50 10.28
C GLN A 197 -0.94 0.34 9.68
N ASP A 198 -1.33 1.15 8.71
CA ASP A 198 -2.63 1.04 8.04
C ASP A 198 -2.77 -0.29 7.30
N LEU A 199 -1.72 -0.69 6.58
CA LEU A 199 -1.67 -1.96 5.84
C LEU A 199 -1.74 -3.16 6.79
N ALA A 200 -0.96 -3.12 7.89
CA ALA A 200 -0.97 -4.17 8.90
C ALA A 200 -2.32 -4.28 9.61
N ALA A 201 -2.89 -3.16 10.06
CA ALA A 201 -4.18 -3.10 10.74
C ALA A 201 -5.33 -3.50 9.81
N GLY A 202 -5.33 -3.04 8.55
CA GLY A 202 -6.36 -3.39 7.59
C GLY A 202 -6.37 -4.89 7.26
N PHE A 203 -5.19 -5.51 7.13
CA PHE A 203 -5.14 -6.97 6.95
C PHE A 203 -5.59 -7.74 8.20
N GLN A 204 -5.24 -7.27 9.40
CA GLN A 204 -5.75 -7.84 10.66
C GLN A 204 -7.29 -7.78 10.71
N GLN A 205 -7.88 -6.62 10.41
CA GLN A 205 -9.33 -6.43 10.37
C GLN A 205 -9.99 -7.39 9.37
N LEU A 206 -9.45 -7.50 8.16
CA LEU A 206 -9.93 -8.45 7.14
C LEU A 206 -9.88 -9.90 7.62
N PHE A 207 -8.78 -10.29 8.26
CA PHE A 207 -8.60 -11.63 8.79
C PHE A 207 -9.65 -11.96 9.85
N GLU A 208 -9.98 -10.99 10.71
CA GLU A 208 -11.05 -11.06 11.73
C GLU A 208 -12.47 -10.95 11.15
N GLY A 209 -12.61 -10.76 9.84
CA GLY A 209 -13.91 -10.63 9.16
C GLY A 209 -14.54 -9.24 9.30
N GLN A 210 -13.75 -8.24 9.67
CA GLN A 210 -14.15 -6.84 9.71
C GLN A 210 -13.89 -6.17 8.34
N ILE A 211 -14.64 -5.11 8.07
CA ILE A 211 -14.37 -4.26 6.90
C ILE A 211 -13.18 -3.38 7.27
N PRO A 212 -12.05 -3.45 6.53
CA PRO A 212 -10.92 -2.62 6.83
C PRO A 212 -11.27 -1.16 6.57
N GLU A 213 -11.30 -0.36 7.62
CA GLU A 213 -11.30 1.09 7.45
C GLU A 213 -9.85 1.49 7.22
N LEU A 214 -9.53 1.87 5.97
CA LEU A 214 -8.38 2.76 5.78
C LEU A 214 -8.60 3.95 6.70
N SER A 215 -7.58 4.32 7.48
CA SER A 215 -7.60 5.64 8.12
C SER A 215 -7.98 6.63 7.00
N ALA A 216 -9.12 7.31 7.21
CA ALA A 216 -10.12 7.66 6.19
C ALA A 216 -9.61 8.04 4.78
N LYS A 217 -10.45 7.75 3.76
CA LYS A 217 -10.46 8.39 2.41
C LYS A 217 -9.69 9.72 2.40
N PRO A 218 -8.85 10.02 1.39
CA PRO A 218 -7.94 11.17 1.41
C PRO A 218 -8.66 12.37 2.01
N GLN A 219 -8.37 12.65 3.28
CA GLN A 219 -9.12 13.63 4.03
C GLN A 219 -8.59 14.95 3.57
N THR A 220 -9.01 15.44 2.40
CA THR A 220 -8.50 16.68 1.78
C THR A 220 -8.90 17.93 2.56
N LYS A 221 -9.29 17.81 3.83
CA LYS A 221 -9.64 18.93 4.71
C LYS A 221 -8.99 18.72 6.07
N TRP A 222 -8.60 19.81 6.69
CA TRP A 222 -8.28 19.82 8.11
C TRP A 222 -9.58 19.83 8.91
N THR A 223 -9.63 19.03 9.97
CA THR A 223 -10.75 18.99 10.91
C THR A 223 -10.51 19.90 12.11
N SER A 224 -9.24 20.17 12.44
CA SER A 224 -8.87 20.99 13.59
C SER A 224 -7.42 21.49 13.52
N MET A 225 -7.11 22.49 14.35
CA MET A 225 -5.74 22.92 14.64
C MET A 225 -4.90 21.78 15.25
N GLU A 226 -5.51 20.99 16.14
CA GLU A 226 -4.84 19.89 16.83
C GLU A 226 -4.33 18.83 15.82
N GLU A 227 -5.12 18.53 14.80
CA GLU A 227 -4.71 17.63 13.71
C GLU A 227 -3.48 18.16 12.96
N ALA A 228 -3.43 19.46 12.65
CA ALA A 228 -2.29 20.07 11.97
C ALA A 228 -1.03 20.10 12.86
N ILE A 229 -1.19 20.34 14.16
CA ILE A 229 -0.08 20.24 15.13
C ILE A 229 0.44 18.80 15.20
N GLN A 230 -0.44 17.79 15.24
CA GLN A 230 -0.04 16.39 15.23
C GLN A 230 0.71 16.02 13.95
N PHE A 231 0.23 16.47 12.80
CA PHE A 231 0.90 16.28 11.52
C PHE A 231 2.32 16.89 11.49
N TYR A 232 2.44 18.13 11.97
CA TYR A 232 3.73 18.80 12.15
C TYR A 232 4.67 17.96 13.02
N GLU A 233 4.19 17.53 14.19
CA GLU A 233 5.02 16.76 15.12
C GLU A 233 5.44 15.41 14.55
N ALA A 234 4.53 14.67 13.91
CA ALA A 234 4.84 13.39 13.29
C ALA A 234 5.90 13.55 12.19
N THR A 235 5.81 14.62 11.37
CA THR A 235 6.81 14.96 10.35
C THR A 235 8.19 15.21 10.96
N TYR A 236 8.27 16.00 12.04
CA TYR A 236 9.54 16.32 12.71
C TYR A 236 10.06 15.20 13.62
N ARG A 237 9.22 14.30 14.10
CA ARG A 237 9.64 13.13 14.89
C ARG A 237 10.08 11.96 14.03
N ASN A 238 9.68 11.91 12.76
CA ASN A 238 10.15 10.89 11.83
C ASN A 238 11.65 11.08 11.57
N THR A 239 12.47 10.23 12.20
CA THR A 239 13.94 10.28 12.14
C THR A 239 14.52 9.99 10.75
N ALA A 240 13.71 9.49 9.80
CA ALA A 240 14.11 9.35 8.41
C ALA A 240 14.12 10.69 7.65
N ASN A 241 13.47 11.73 8.18
CA ASN A 241 13.44 13.06 7.58
C ASN A 241 14.62 13.90 8.06
N GLU A 242 15.31 14.58 7.14
CA GLU A 242 16.39 15.52 7.49
C GLU A 242 15.88 16.66 8.38
N ILE A 243 14.64 17.11 8.17
CA ILE A 243 13.99 18.16 8.96
C ILE A 243 13.88 17.83 10.45
N SER A 244 13.92 16.54 10.84
CA SER A 244 13.88 16.11 12.24
C SER A 244 15.02 16.68 13.08
N GLN A 245 16.14 17.05 12.44
CA GLN A 245 17.31 17.63 13.08
C GLN A 245 17.16 19.15 13.32
N HIS A 246 16.16 19.79 12.71
CA HIS A 246 16.00 21.25 12.72
C HIS A 246 15.08 21.76 13.83
N ILE A 247 14.50 20.87 14.63
CA ILE A 247 13.67 21.25 15.77
C ILE A 247 14.37 20.96 17.10
N LEU A 248 14.37 21.95 17.98
CA LEU A 248 14.78 21.79 19.37
C LEU A 248 13.55 21.51 20.22
N TRP A 249 13.26 20.22 20.44
CA TRP A 249 12.07 19.78 21.18
C TRP A 249 12.01 20.31 22.63
N GLU A 250 13.15 20.62 23.23
CA GLU A 250 13.22 21.28 24.55
C GLU A 250 12.60 22.69 24.56
N ASN A 251 12.54 23.34 23.39
CA ASN A 251 11.96 24.67 23.19
C ASN A 251 10.58 24.61 22.52
N TYR A 252 10.00 23.42 22.40
CA TYR A 252 8.69 23.21 21.79
C TYR A 252 7.61 23.03 22.86
N ASP A 253 6.60 23.90 22.84
CA ASP A 253 5.38 23.77 23.64
C ASP A 253 4.16 23.96 22.74
N ARG A 254 3.22 23.01 22.79
CA ARG A 254 1.98 23.08 22.02
C ARG A 254 1.14 24.32 22.33
N LYS A 255 1.26 24.88 23.54
CA LYS A 255 0.55 26.11 23.95
C LYS A 255 0.98 27.35 23.16
N CYS A 256 2.12 27.29 22.48
CA CYS A 256 2.62 28.38 21.66
C CYS A 256 1.99 28.42 20.25
N TRP A 257 1.19 27.41 19.88
CA TRP A 257 0.45 27.41 18.62
C TRP A 257 -0.86 28.19 18.73
N ASN A 258 -1.12 29.01 17.72
CA ASN A 258 -2.37 29.74 17.57
C ASN A 258 -2.91 29.55 16.15
N LEU A 259 -4.22 29.33 16.04
CA LEU A 259 -4.90 29.25 14.76
C LEU A 259 -4.99 30.64 14.12
N VAL A 260 -4.53 30.76 12.88
CA VAL A 260 -4.61 32.00 12.09
C VAL A 260 -5.72 31.90 11.06
N GLU A 261 -5.75 30.81 10.30
CA GLU A 261 -6.73 30.57 9.26
C GLU A 261 -7.05 29.07 9.15
N HIS A 262 -8.30 28.72 8.86
CA HIS A 262 -8.73 27.36 8.55
C HIS A 262 -9.79 27.40 7.46
N ASN A 263 -9.44 26.92 6.27
CA ASN A 263 -10.34 26.87 5.12
C ASN A 263 -10.14 25.56 4.35
N GLY A 264 -10.99 24.57 4.65
CA GLY A 264 -11.00 23.29 3.97
C GLY A 264 -9.64 22.59 4.06
N ASN A 265 -8.93 22.50 2.93
CA ASN A 265 -7.64 21.83 2.80
C ASN A 265 -6.45 22.67 3.28
N ARG A 266 -6.66 23.97 3.52
CA ARG A 266 -5.64 24.90 3.99
C ARG A 266 -5.86 25.26 5.46
N ILE A 267 -4.81 25.16 6.27
CA ILE A 267 -4.80 25.67 7.65
C ILE A 267 -3.48 26.39 7.90
N VAL A 268 -3.52 27.53 8.58
CA VAL A 268 -2.35 28.33 8.91
C VAL A 268 -2.28 28.49 10.40
N LEU A 269 -1.13 28.13 10.97
CA LEU A 269 -0.85 28.24 12.38
C LEU A 269 0.31 29.21 12.60
N HIS A 270 0.19 30.04 13.63
CA HIS A 270 1.28 30.85 14.15
C HIS A 270 1.92 30.10 15.32
N TRP A 271 3.23 29.93 15.29
CA TRP A 271 4.00 29.41 16.42
C TRP A 271 4.77 30.56 17.08
N SER A 272 4.33 30.95 18.27
CA SER A 272 4.97 32.01 19.06
C SER A 272 6.20 31.49 19.79
N ASN A 273 7.21 32.34 19.97
CA ASN A 273 8.31 32.01 20.89
C ASN A 273 7.77 31.90 22.33
N ILE A 274 8.39 31.06 23.18
CA ILE A 274 7.99 30.88 24.58
C ILE A 274 7.97 32.21 25.37
N SER A 275 8.85 33.15 25.02
CA SER A 275 8.91 34.49 25.60
C SER A 275 7.74 35.40 25.19
N GLY A 276 6.92 34.99 24.22
CA GLY A 276 5.84 35.77 23.62
C GLY A 276 6.30 36.81 22.58
N ALA A 277 7.61 37.02 22.40
CA ALA A 277 8.16 37.97 21.44
C ALA A 277 8.68 37.25 20.19
N GLY A 278 8.07 37.51 19.04
CA GLY A 278 8.41 36.86 17.78
C GLY A 278 7.66 35.53 17.56
N GLY A 279 8.03 34.84 16.50
CA GLY A 279 7.39 33.59 16.08
C GLY A 279 7.54 33.35 14.59
N SER A 280 6.89 32.30 14.13
CA SER A 280 6.87 31.87 12.72
C SER A 280 5.46 31.46 12.32
N TYR A 281 5.18 31.41 11.02
CA TYR A 281 3.93 30.84 10.53
C TYR A 281 4.20 29.55 9.77
N ASN A 282 3.26 28.62 9.91
CA ASN A 282 3.26 27.32 9.26
C ASN A 282 1.93 27.19 8.54
N GLU A 283 1.97 27.11 7.22
CA GLU A 283 0.82 26.86 6.37
C GLU A 283 0.85 25.41 5.91
N PHE A 284 -0.28 24.73 6.09
CA PHE A 284 -0.46 23.34 5.72
C PHE A 284 -1.54 23.26 4.64
N VAL A 285 -1.16 22.81 3.45
CA VAL A 285 -2.07 22.58 2.33
C VAL A 285 -2.15 21.08 2.09
N LYS A 286 -3.28 20.49 2.48
CA LYS A 286 -3.51 19.07 2.36
C LYS A 286 -3.99 18.72 0.94
N ASN A 287 -3.32 17.76 0.33
CA ASN A 287 -3.66 17.15 -0.95
C ASN A 287 -4.09 15.69 -0.71
N ASP A 288 -4.38 14.96 -1.79
CA ASP A 288 -4.89 13.58 -1.68
C ASP A 288 -3.90 12.68 -0.91
N THR A 289 -2.63 12.68 -1.31
CA THR A 289 -1.61 11.74 -0.79
C THR A 289 -0.48 12.45 -0.02
N THR A 290 -0.43 13.78 -0.10
CA THR A 290 0.62 14.60 0.50
C THR A 290 0.04 15.83 1.19
N THR A 291 0.84 16.48 2.01
CA THR A 291 0.59 17.81 2.55
C THR A 291 1.80 18.68 2.28
N ASP A 292 1.57 19.86 1.70
CA ASP A 292 2.60 20.88 1.61
C ASP A 292 2.65 21.64 2.94
N LEU A 293 3.82 21.61 3.58
CA LEU A 293 4.15 22.35 4.78
C LEU A 293 5.05 23.54 4.40
N ILE A 294 4.46 24.73 4.41
CA ILE A 294 5.09 25.98 4.01
C ILE A 294 5.44 26.80 5.25
N PHE A 295 6.71 27.16 5.36
CA PHE A 295 7.26 27.93 6.46
C PHE A 295 7.38 29.39 6.11
N TYR A 296 7.16 30.24 7.11
CA TYR A 296 7.34 31.68 7.08
C TYR A 296 8.19 32.06 8.29
N ASP A 297 9.47 32.33 8.05
CA ASP A 297 10.43 32.64 9.11
C ASP A 297 10.26 34.07 9.63
N GLY A 298 9.85 34.21 10.89
CA GLY A 298 9.61 35.50 11.53
C GLY A 298 8.21 36.07 11.30
N ASN A 299 7.72 36.90 12.23
CA ASN A 299 6.36 37.44 12.19
C ASN A 299 6.05 38.34 10.98
N THR A 300 7.06 38.94 10.35
CA THR A 300 6.89 39.86 9.21
C THR A 300 6.87 39.15 7.86
N SER A 301 7.03 37.83 7.83
CA SER A 301 7.14 37.06 6.60
C SER A 301 5.78 36.57 6.08
N TYR A 302 4.81 36.29 6.95
CA TYR A 302 3.46 35.90 6.53
C TYR A 302 2.60 37.13 6.18
N PRO A 303 1.79 37.10 5.10
CA PRO A 303 1.59 35.99 4.18
C PRO A 303 2.49 35.97 2.94
N ASP A 304 3.34 36.99 2.75
CA ASP A 304 3.89 37.28 1.42
C ASP A 304 5.27 36.69 1.12
N ARG A 305 6.00 36.20 2.14
CA ARG A 305 7.43 35.85 2.04
C ARG A 305 7.72 34.48 2.67
N PRO A 306 7.23 33.37 2.08
CA PRO A 306 7.55 32.05 2.57
C PRO A 306 9.04 31.76 2.44
N SER A 307 9.61 31.08 3.43
CA SER A 307 11.02 30.70 3.48
C SER A 307 11.26 29.37 2.78
N ARG A 308 10.37 28.39 2.99
CA ARG A 308 10.58 27.01 2.55
C ARG A 308 9.27 26.26 2.41
N LYS A 309 9.21 25.27 1.53
CA LYS A 309 8.12 24.30 1.44
C LYS A 309 8.68 22.89 1.53
N TYR A 310 8.00 22.03 2.28
CA TYR A 310 8.21 20.59 2.27
C TYR A 310 6.95 19.90 1.78
N THR A 311 7.10 18.96 0.86
CA THR A 311 6.00 18.07 0.48
C THR A 311 6.15 16.79 1.29
N VAL A 312 5.17 16.52 2.14
CA VAL A 312 5.19 15.45 3.13
C VAL A 312 4.14 14.40 2.75
N GLN A 313 4.51 13.13 2.71
CA GLN A 313 3.58 12.05 2.45
C GLN A 313 2.63 11.85 3.65
N ASN A 314 1.31 11.78 3.39
CA ASN A 314 0.31 11.77 4.47
C ASN A 314 0.33 10.49 5.32
N SER A 315 0.81 9.39 4.77
CA SER A 315 0.74 8.05 5.38
C SER A 315 1.83 7.77 6.40
N ASP A 316 3.08 8.13 6.11
CA ASP A 316 4.25 7.85 6.94
C ASP A 316 4.96 9.14 7.40
N HIS A 317 4.42 10.31 7.04
CA HIS A 317 4.96 11.63 7.34
C HIS A 317 6.39 11.81 6.81
N LYS A 318 6.77 11.08 5.76
CA LYS A 318 8.07 11.23 5.12
C LYS A 318 8.11 12.46 4.23
N VAL A 319 9.16 13.26 4.37
CA VAL A 319 9.45 14.37 3.47
C VAL A 319 9.97 13.79 2.15
N ILE A 320 9.26 14.04 1.05
CA ILE A 320 9.62 13.55 -0.28
C ILE A 320 10.14 14.64 -1.22
N ALA A 321 9.93 15.91 -0.87
CA ALA A 321 10.53 17.05 -1.57
C ALA A 321 10.71 18.25 -0.64
N GLU A 322 11.73 19.06 -0.92
CA GLU A 322 12.02 20.32 -0.24
C GLU A 322 12.32 21.41 -1.28
N GLU A 323 11.75 22.59 -1.09
CA GLU A 323 11.95 23.77 -1.93
C GLU A 323 12.28 25.00 -1.08
N GLU A 324 13.41 25.66 -1.34
CA GLU A 324 13.71 26.98 -0.75
C GLU A 324 13.00 28.10 -1.52
N LEU A 325 12.31 28.97 -0.78
CA LEU A 325 11.43 29.99 -1.36
C LEU A 325 11.93 31.43 -1.16
N TRP A 326 13.00 31.65 -0.38
CA TRP A 326 13.60 32.97 -0.10
C TRP A 326 14.01 33.79 -1.35
N ASN A 327 14.14 33.16 -2.51
CA ASN A 327 14.71 33.73 -3.74
C ASN A 327 13.68 33.96 -4.86
N LYS A 328 12.37 33.94 -4.57
CA LYS A 328 11.30 34.21 -5.55
C LYS A 328 10.56 35.49 -5.24
#